data_AF-A0A9X8EBE7-F1
#
_entry.id   AF-A0A9X8EBE7-F1
#
_cell.length_a   1.000
_cell.length_b   1.000
_cell.length_c   1.000
_cell.angle_alpha   90.00
_cell.angle_beta   90.00
_cell.angle_gamma   90.00
#
_symmetry.space_group_name_H-M   'P 1'
#
loop_
_entity.id
_entity.type
_entity.pdbx_description
1 polymer ?
#
loop_
_entity_poly.entity_id
_entity_poly.type
_entity_poly.pdbx_seq_one_letter_code
_entity_poly.pdbx_strand_id
1 'polypeptide(L)' 'MEQERANAKLSSDRVIVENFFGRLKRLWGLVSDKYTWKKDEYNMYFQTFVALTNVHIRFNPLRNVEGED' A
#
# COMPACT_ATOMS: atom_id res chain seq x y z
N MET A 1 -2.86 -19.28 24.11
CA MET A 1 -3.76 -19.82 23.06
C MET A 1 -4.62 -18.75 22.38
N GLU A 2 -5.56 -18.08 23.05
CA GLU A 2 -6.43 -17.08 22.39
C GLU A 2 -5.68 -15.83 21.94
N GLN A 3 -4.81 -15.29 22.80
CA GLN A 3 -3.96 -14.15 22.48
C GLN A 3 -3.00 -14.43 21.31
N GLU A 4 -2.43 -15.64 21.25
CA GLU A 4 -1.52 -16.04 20.15
C GLU A 4 -2.26 -16.10 18.82
N ARG A 5 -3.50 -16.60 18.81
CA ARG A 5 -4.35 -16.59 17.61
C ARG A 5 -4.70 -15.17 17.18
N ALA A 6 -5.03 -14.28 18.12
CA ALA A 6 -5.30 -12.87 17.82
C ALA A 6 -4.07 -12.16 17.23
N ASN A 7 -2.88 -12.39 17.82
CA ASN A 7 -1.63 -11.84 17.33
C ASN A 7 -1.26 -12.39 15.94
N ALA A 8 -1.48 -13.68 15.69
CA ALA A 8 -1.25 -14.30 14.38
C ALA A 8 -2.16 -13.70 13.30
N LYS A 9 -3.45 -13.50 13.61
CA LYS A 9 -4.39 -12.82 12.71
C LYS A 9 -3.94 -11.39 12.42
N LEU A 10 -3.61 -10.62 13.47
CA LEU A 10 -3.14 -9.23 13.32
C LEU A 10 -1.87 -9.14 12.47
N SER A 11 -0.93 -10.07 12.68
CA SER A 11 0.31 -10.17 11.90
C SER A 11 0.01 -10.46 10.42
N SER A 12 -0.90 -11.40 10.15
CA SER A 12 -1.35 -11.74 8.80
C SER A 12 -2.00 -10.54 8.09
N ASP A 13 -2.91 -9.84 8.76
CA ASP A 13 -3.63 -8.70 8.18
C ASP A 13 -2.70 -7.50 7.91
N ARG A 14 -1.68 -7.32 8.76
CA ARG A 14 -0.67 -6.26 8.64
C ARG A 14 0.12 -6.35 7.33
N VAL A 15 0.35 -7.54 6.78
CA VAL A 15 1.09 -7.73 5.52
C VAL A 15 0.45 -6.94 4.37
N ILE A 16 -0.88 -6.92 4.28
CA ILE A 16 -1.62 -6.19 3.23
C ILE A 16 -1.39 -4.68 3.37
N VAL A 17 -1.49 -4.17 4.61
CA VAL A 17 -1.30 -2.76 4.92
C VAL A 17 0.12 -2.32 4.59
N GLU A 18 1.12 -3.08 5.03
CA GLU A 18 2.53 -2.78 4.77
C GLU A 18 2.86 -2.80 3.28
N ASN A 19 2.36 -3.78 2.54
CA ASN A 19 2.59 -3.87 1.10
C ASN A 19 1.91 -2.73 0.34
N PHE A 20 0.72 -2.31 0.75
CA PHE A 20 0.03 -1.16 0.16
C PHE A 20 0.83 0.13 0.37
N PHE A 21 1.15 0.46 1.64
CA PHE A 21 1.85 1.69 1.98
C PHE A 21 3.30 1.68 1.49
N GLY A 22 3.96 0.53 1.41
CA GLY A 22 5.28 0.39 0.82
C GLY A 22 5.31 0.79 -0.66
N ARG A 23 4.31 0.37 -1.44
CA ARG A 23 4.15 0.76 -2.85
C ARG A 23 3.79 2.23 -3.00
N LEU A 24 2.84 2.71 -2.21
CA LEU A 24 2.42 4.12 -2.22
C LEU A 24 3.59 5.05 -1.89
N LYS A 25 4.39 4.74 -0.86
CA LYS A 25 5.59 5.49 -0.48
C LYS A 25 6.62 5.55 -1.61
N ARG A 26 6.80 4.45 -2.35
CA ARG A 26 7.72 4.41 -3.49
C ARG A 26 7.28 5.34 -4.61
N LEU A 27 5.99 5.35 -4.94
CA LEU A 27 5.42 6.27 -5.94
C LEU A 27 5.56 7.73 -5.51
N TRP A 28 5.24 8.03 -4.24
CA TRP A 28 5.44 9.36 -3.69
C TRP A 28 6.90 9.81 -3.75
N GLY A 29 7.84 8.91 -3.44
CA GLY A 29 9.28 9.19 -3.48
C GLY A 29 9.76 9.69 -4.84
N LEU A 30 9.19 9.20 -5.95
CA LEU A 30 9.56 9.60 -7.32
C LEU A 30 9.21 11.05 -7.66
N VAL A 31 8.22 11.63 -7.00
CA VAL A 31 7.74 12.99 -7.29
C VAL A 31 8.06 13.98 -6.17
N SER A 32 8.41 13.48 -4.99
CA SER A 32 8.57 14.27 -3.78
C SER A 32 9.70 15.30 -3.88
N ASP A 33 10.72 15.04 -4.70
CA ASP A 33 11.83 15.94 -4.96
C ASP A 33 11.45 17.12 -5.87
N LYS A 34 10.46 16.93 -6.76
CA LYS A 34 9.96 17.97 -7.68
C LYS A 34 8.77 18.74 -7.13
N TYR A 35 8.11 18.20 -6.10
CA TYR A 35 6.88 18.78 -5.58
C TYR A 35 7.16 20.00 -4.69
N THR A 36 6.64 21.16 -5.08
CA THR A 36 6.89 22.46 -4.43
C THR A 36 5.89 22.79 -3.32
N TRP A 37 5.27 21.79 -2.69
CA TRP A 37 4.40 21.97 -1.52
C TRP A 37 3.16 22.85 -1.74
N LYS A 38 2.55 22.78 -2.92
CA LYS A 38 1.27 23.46 -3.19
C LYS A 38 0.11 22.69 -2.57
N LYS A 39 -0.33 23.10 -1.38
CA LYS A 39 -1.40 22.43 -0.61
C LYS A 39 -2.64 22.06 -1.44
N ASP A 40 -3.03 22.92 -2.38
CA ASP A 40 -4.21 22.70 -3.24
C ASP A 40 -4.05 21.50 -4.19
N GLU A 41 -2.83 21.22 -4.64
CA GLU A 41 -2.55 20.12 -5.56
C GLU A 41 -2.25 18.80 -4.83
N TYR A 42 -1.98 18.83 -3.52
CA TYR A 42 -1.60 17.66 -2.73
C TYR A 42 -2.62 16.54 -2.83
N ASN A 43 -3.91 16.88 -2.70
CA ASN A 43 -4.98 15.90 -2.74
C ASN A 43 -5.07 15.20 -4.11
N MET A 44 -4.89 15.95 -5.21
CA MET A 44 -4.86 15.38 -6.55
C MET A 44 -3.70 14.40 -6.73
N TYR A 45 -2.48 14.77 -6.31
CA TYR A 45 -1.32 13.89 -6.39
C TYR A 45 -1.49 12.65 -5.52
N PHE A 46 -1.96 12.82 -4.29
CA PHE A 46 -2.22 11.71 -3.37
C PHE A 46 -3.24 10.72 -3.95
N GLN A 47 -4.37 11.23 -4.45
CA GLN A 47 -5.39 10.41 -5.11
C GLN A 47 -4.84 9.68 -6.34
N THR A 48 -4.00 10.36 -7.13
CA THR A 48 -3.34 9.76 -8.30
C THR A 48 -2.43 8.60 -7.89
N PHE A 49 -1.60 8.74 -6.85
CA PHE A 49 -0.74 7.65 -6.40
C PHE A 49 -1.51 6.49 -5.78
N VAL A 50 -2.63 6.77 -5.09
CA VAL A 50 -3.55 5.72 -4.62
C VAL A 50 -4.15 4.96 -5.81
N ALA A 51 -4.61 5.66 -6.84
CA ALA A 51 -5.15 5.04 -8.05
C ALA A 51 -4.11 4.17 -8.78
N LEU A 52 -2.88 4.67 -8.95
CA LEU A 52 -1.77 3.91 -9.53
C LEU A 52 -1.40 2.69 -8.68
N THR A 53 -1.42 2.83 -7.34
CA THR A 53 -1.21 1.70 -6.43
C THR A 53 -2.28 0.63 -6.63
N ASN A 54 -3.55 1.02 -6.74
CA ASN A 54 -4.66 0.09 -7.00
C ASN A 54 -4.52 -0.63 -8.35
N VAL A 55 -4.09 0.08 -9.39
CA VAL A 55 -3.79 -0.55 -10.69
C VAL A 55 -2.65 -1.56 -10.54
N HIS A 56 -1.57 -1.20 -9.88
CA HIS A 56 -0.45 -2.12 -9.63
C HIS A 56 -0.87 -3.36 -8.83
N ILE A 57 -1.82 -3.22 -7.90
CA ILE A 57 -2.36 -4.35 -7.12
C ILE A 57 -3.12 -5.34 -8.00
N ARG A 58 -3.83 -4.87 -9.04
CA ARG A 58 -4.51 -5.76 -9.98
C ARG A 58 -3.56 -6.67 -10.75
N PHE A 59 -2.34 -6.19 -11.05
CA PHE A 59 -1.32 -6.99 -11.73
C PHE A 59 -0.44 -7.79 -10.77
N ASN A 60 -0.18 -7.23 -9.59
CA ASN A 60 0.69 -7.81 -8.56
C ASN A 60 -0.06 -7.77 -7.22
N PRO A 61 -0.76 -8.85 -6.82
CA PRO A 61 -1.50 -8.89 -5.56
C PRO A 61 -0.67 -8.46 -4.34
N LEU A 62 -1.33 -7.92 -3.30
CA LEU A 62 -0.66 -7.48 -2.06
C LEU A 62 -0.26 -8.64 -1.15
N ARG A 63 -0.77 -9.83 -1.43
CA ARG A 63 -0.43 -11.08 -0.77
C ARG A 63 -0.47 -12.13 -1.87
N ASN A 64 0.46 -13.08 -1.85
CA ASN A 64 0.29 -14.27 -2.66
C ASN A 64 -1.03 -14.90 -2.21
N VAL A 65 -1.95 -15.11 -3.14
CA VAL A 65 -2.99 -16.11 -2.89
C VAL A 65 -2.17 -17.38 -2.71
N GLU A 66 -2.13 -17.94 -1.50
CA GLU A 66 -1.59 -19.29 -1.32
C GLU A 66 -2.30 -20.13 -2.38
N GLY A 67 -1.52 -20.64 -3.32
CA GLY A 67 -2.05 -21.44 -4.41
C GLY A 67 -2.86 -22.57 -3.80
N GLU A 68 -4.07 -22.73 -4.30
CA GLU A 68 -4.68 -24.05 -4.38
C GLU A 68 -3.68 -24.93 -5.17
N ASP A 69 -2.86 -25.69 -4.45
CA ASP A 69 -2.22 -26.92 -4.95
C ASP A 69 -3.00 -28.12 -4.38
#